data_AF-A0A4Q2ZAL1-F1
#
_entry.id   AF-A0A4Q2ZAL1-F1
#
_cell.length_a   1.000
_cell.length_b   1.000
_cell.length_c   1.000
_cell.angle_alpha   90.00
_cell.angle_beta   90.00
_cell.angle_gamma   90.00
#
_symmetry.space_group_name_H-M   'P 1'
#
loop_
_entity.id
_entity.type
_entity.pdbx_description
1 polymer ?
#
loop_
_entity_poly.entity_id
_entity_poly.type
_entity_poly.pdbx_seq_one_letter_code
_entity_poly.pdbx_strand_id
1 'polypeptide(L)'
;MEKAWCRFRSPRKPAHAMKTIQSRHRAAFTLVELMATITIVVILAALVVSGIGLAARKQAAERASLQLALLGQGLEDYKRDMGTYPVSQDSASGLEQSSRCLYQALFLEGYEYGNQASPPESWEKATTIYVGALNPVGNSMGWVTVVRGPGAVPPPSAVVRDPWGTEYRYRSAIDASGQPNPQTINQDFDLWSSGPDYRSVPGSPSDPDNKDDIRNFSPPPADSGTALPQPLAGVFSGKALDFR
;
A
#
# COMPACT_ATOMS: atom_id res chain seq x y z
N MET A 1 -98.49 1.11 -68.41
CA MET A 1 -97.71 0.90 -69.64
C MET A 1 -96.53 1.86 -69.60
N GLU A 2 -95.41 1.48 -70.26
CA GLU A 2 -94.08 2.16 -70.32
C GLU A 2 -93.22 2.03 -69.04
N LYS A 3 -92.15 1.21 -68.98
CA LYS A 3 -90.88 1.09 -69.73
C LYS A 3 -89.88 2.24 -69.51
N ALA A 4 -88.63 1.82 -69.29
CA ALA A 4 -87.34 2.52 -69.41
C ALA A 4 -86.75 3.14 -68.12
N TRP A 5 -85.45 3.03 -67.78
CA TRP A 5 -84.26 2.45 -68.43
C TRP A 5 -83.12 2.28 -67.39
N CYS A 6 -82.13 1.47 -67.77
CA CYS A 6 -80.88 1.11 -67.09
C CYS A 6 -80.05 2.25 -66.44
N ARG A 7 -79.37 1.90 -65.32
CA ARG A 7 -77.97 2.32 -65.13
C ARG A 7 -77.13 1.21 -64.52
N PHE A 8 -76.42 0.52 -65.42
CA PHE A 8 -75.34 -0.40 -65.14
C PHE A 8 -74.20 0.36 -64.42
N ARG A 9 -73.87 -0.03 -63.19
CA ARG A 9 -72.69 0.46 -62.47
C ARG A 9 -71.77 -0.73 -62.25
N SER A 10 -70.61 -0.70 -62.90
CA SER A 10 -69.60 -1.76 -62.80
C SER A 10 -69.04 -1.87 -61.37
N PRO A 11 -68.70 -3.08 -60.91
CA PRO A 11 -67.92 -3.25 -59.69
C PRO A 11 -66.45 -2.90 -59.97
N ARG A 12 -65.91 -1.90 -59.26
CA ARG A 12 -64.46 -1.65 -59.23
C ARG A 12 -63.80 -2.71 -58.37
N LYS A 13 -62.86 -3.48 -58.95
CA LYS A 13 -62.00 -4.42 -58.20
C LYS A 13 -61.17 -3.63 -57.17
N PRO A 14 -61.05 -4.08 -55.91
CA PRO A 14 -60.12 -3.48 -54.98
C PRO A 14 -58.69 -3.80 -55.45
N ALA A 15 -57.89 -2.76 -55.65
CA ALA A 15 -56.47 -2.91 -55.90
C ALA A 15 -55.81 -3.53 -54.66
N HIS A 16 -55.03 -4.60 -54.87
CA HIS A 16 -54.19 -5.16 -53.82
C HIS A 16 -53.23 -4.08 -53.30
N ALA A 17 -53.41 -3.69 -52.03
CA ALA A 17 -52.48 -2.82 -51.33
C ALA A 17 -51.16 -3.59 -51.16
N MET A 18 -50.21 -3.33 -52.05
CA MET A 18 -48.85 -3.85 -51.96
C MET A 18 -48.18 -3.18 -50.75
N LYS A 19 -48.12 -3.90 -49.62
CA LYS A 19 -47.37 -3.50 -48.44
C LYS A 19 -45.89 -3.55 -48.81
N THR A 20 -45.34 -2.42 -49.28
CA THR A 20 -43.91 -2.28 -49.51
C THR A 20 -43.20 -2.49 -48.18
N ILE A 21 -42.47 -3.61 -48.05
CA ILE A 21 -41.55 -3.85 -46.97
C ILE A 21 -40.48 -2.77 -47.09
N GLN A 22 -40.60 -1.73 -46.29
CA GLN A 22 -39.58 -0.69 -46.13
C GLN A 22 -38.32 -1.38 -45.59
N SER A 23 -37.36 -1.71 -46.46
CA SER A 23 -36.06 -2.21 -46.04
C SER A 23 -35.35 -1.07 -45.32
N ARG A 24 -35.30 -1.13 -43.99
CA ARG A 24 -34.40 -0.28 -43.21
C ARG A 24 -33.00 -0.60 -43.71
N HIS A 25 -32.40 0.32 -44.45
CA HIS A 25 -31.00 0.21 -44.85
C HIS A 25 -30.21 -0.01 -43.57
N ARG A 26 -29.67 -1.23 -43.39
CA ARG A 26 -28.72 -1.49 -42.32
C ARG A 26 -27.50 -0.65 -42.67
N ALA A 27 -27.19 0.34 -41.83
CA ALA A 27 -25.98 1.13 -41.98
C ALA A 27 -24.79 0.16 -41.89
N ALA A 28 -24.11 -0.04 -43.01
CA ALA A 28 -22.86 -0.78 -43.05
C ALA A 28 -21.75 0.16 -42.55
N PHE A 29 -20.96 -0.30 -41.59
CA PHE A 29 -19.82 0.44 -41.05
C PHE A 29 -18.83 0.75 -42.18
N THR A 30 -18.40 2.01 -42.29
CA THR A 30 -17.45 2.38 -43.34
C THR A 30 -16.03 2.00 -42.93
N LEU A 31 -15.16 1.69 -43.90
CA LEU A 31 -13.75 1.39 -43.65
C LEU A 31 -13.05 2.58 -42.94
N VAL A 32 -13.42 3.80 -43.30
CA VAL A 32 -12.88 5.04 -42.70
C VAL A 32 -13.21 5.12 -41.21
N GLU A 33 -14.43 4.76 -40.82
CA GLU A 33 -14.88 4.78 -39.42
C GLU A 33 -14.09 3.76 -38.57
N LEU A 34 -13.79 2.60 -39.15
CA LEU A 34 -12.93 1.61 -38.49
C LEU A 34 -11.48 2.11 -38.37
N MET A 35 -10.93 2.75 -39.41
CA MET A 35 -9.56 3.28 -39.38
C MET A 35 -9.39 4.42 -38.38
N ALA A 36 -10.36 5.35 -38.32
CA ALA A 36 -10.36 6.41 -37.33
C ALA A 36 -10.43 5.83 -35.91
N THR A 37 -11.27 4.81 -35.68
CA THR A 37 -11.43 4.17 -34.37
C THR A 37 -10.15 3.50 -33.89
N ILE A 38 -9.52 2.66 -34.73
CA ILE A 38 -8.27 2.00 -34.32
C ILE A 38 -7.14 3.02 -34.08
N THR A 39 -7.12 4.13 -34.82
CA THR A 39 -6.15 5.21 -34.62
C THR A 39 -6.33 5.86 -33.25
N ILE A 40 -7.58 6.20 -32.89
CA ILE A 40 -7.90 6.78 -31.58
C ILE A 40 -7.58 5.80 -30.45
N VAL A 41 -7.91 4.51 -30.60
CA VAL A 41 -7.60 3.47 -29.61
C VAL A 41 -6.08 3.33 -29.40
N VAL A 42 -5.28 3.34 -30.46
CA VAL A 42 -3.81 3.27 -30.36
C VAL A 42 -3.24 4.49 -29.62
N ILE A 43 -3.72 5.70 -29.91
CA ILE A 43 -3.29 6.92 -29.22
C ILE A 43 -3.64 6.86 -27.72
N LEU A 44 -4.87 6.47 -27.38
CA LEU A 44 -5.30 6.35 -25.99
C LEU A 44 -4.53 5.25 -25.25
N ALA A 45 -4.31 4.10 -25.89
CA ALA A 45 -3.54 3.01 -25.30
C ALA A 45 -2.11 3.45 -24.95
N ALA A 46 -1.45 4.21 -25.84
CA ALA A 46 -0.10 4.73 -25.59
C ALA A 46 -0.05 5.66 -24.37
N LEU A 47 -1.04 6.55 -24.21
CA LEU A 47 -1.11 7.46 -23.06
C LEU A 47 -1.38 6.73 -21.74
N VAL A 48 -2.28 5.73 -21.75
CA VAL A 48 -2.60 4.94 -20.56
C VAL A 48 -1.38 4.19 -20.04
N VAL A 49 -0.63 3.54 -20.93
CA VAL A 49 0.60 2.81 -20.54
C VAL A 49 1.63 3.75 -19.90
N SER A 50 1.78 4.97 -20.42
CA SER A 50 2.67 6.00 -19.84
C SER A 50 2.22 6.45 -18.43
N GLY A 51 0.91 6.54 -18.18
CA GLY A 51 0.37 7.00 -16.90
C GLY A 51 0.50 6.02 -15.73
N ILE A 52 0.50 4.70 -15.99
CA ILE A 52 0.47 3.66 -14.94
C ILE A 52 1.71 3.73 -14.03
N GLY A 53 2.90 3.98 -14.60
CA GLY A 53 4.15 3.98 -13.83
C GLY A 53 4.22 5.10 -12.77
N LEU A 54 3.72 6.29 -13.09
CA LEU A 54 3.71 7.42 -12.15
C LEU A 54 2.72 7.20 -11.01
N ALA A 55 1.53 6.67 -11.32
CA ALA A 55 0.53 6.32 -10.31
C ALA A 55 1.04 5.23 -9.37
N ALA A 56 1.71 4.20 -9.91
CA ALA A 56 2.29 3.12 -9.11
C ALA A 56 3.37 3.63 -8.15
N ARG A 57 4.24 4.57 -8.58
CA ARG A 57 5.27 5.17 -7.72
C ARG A 57 4.66 5.96 -6.56
N LYS A 58 3.65 6.78 -6.83
CA LYS A 58 2.94 7.53 -5.78
C LYS A 58 2.27 6.59 -4.78
N GLN A 59 1.60 5.56 -5.28
CA GLN A 59 0.96 4.56 -4.43
C GLN A 59 1.97 3.78 -3.58
N ALA A 60 3.13 3.44 -4.14
CA ALA A 60 4.22 2.80 -3.39
C ALA A 60 4.74 3.70 -2.26
N ALA A 61 4.97 4.99 -2.55
CA ALA A 61 5.38 5.95 -1.54
C ALA A 61 4.37 6.11 -0.40
N GLU A 62 3.08 6.28 -0.73
CA GLU A 62 2.02 6.37 0.27
C GLU A 62 1.91 5.09 1.12
N ARG A 63 2.03 3.91 0.50
CA ARG A 63 2.06 2.64 1.21
C ARG A 63 3.25 2.54 2.15
N ALA A 64 4.43 2.96 1.71
CA ALA A 64 5.64 2.96 2.54
C ALA A 64 5.50 3.90 3.73
N SER A 65 4.92 5.10 3.55
CA SER A 65 4.63 6.01 4.66
C SER A 65 3.65 5.42 5.67
N LEU A 66 2.60 4.73 5.21
CA LEU A 66 1.65 4.04 6.09
C LEU A 66 2.29 2.87 6.83
N GLN A 67 3.09 2.07 6.14
CA GLN A 67 3.88 0.99 6.72
C GLN A 67 4.83 1.52 7.79
N LEU A 68 5.54 2.61 7.51
CA LEU A 68 6.44 3.28 8.44
C LEU A 68 5.69 3.77 9.69
N ALA A 69 4.51 4.37 9.52
CA ALA A 69 3.67 4.81 10.64
C ALA A 69 3.19 3.64 11.51
N LEU A 70 2.80 2.52 10.89
CA LEU A 70 2.40 1.30 11.60
C LEU A 70 3.57 0.65 12.37
N LEU A 71 4.75 0.61 11.75
CA LEU A 71 5.97 0.13 12.41
C LEU A 71 6.37 1.05 13.57
N GLY A 72 6.32 2.37 13.35
CA GLY A 72 6.59 3.36 14.40
C GLY A 72 5.63 3.23 15.58
N GLN A 73 4.32 3.09 15.33
CA GLN A 73 3.34 2.83 16.37
C GLN A 73 3.64 1.52 17.12
N GLY A 74 3.97 0.44 16.40
CA GLY A 74 4.34 -0.83 17.02
C GLY A 74 5.59 -0.72 17.91
N LEU A 75 6.56 0.12 17.54
CA LEU A 75 7.75 0.40 18.35
C LEU A 75 7.41 1.19 19.62
N GLU A 76 6.49 2.15 19.55
CA GLU A 76 6.01 2.88 20.73
C GLU A 76 5.26 1.96 21.71
N ASP A 77 4.44 1.05 21.18
CA ASP A 77 3.74 0.05 21.98
C ASP A 77 4.74 -0.94 22.59
N TYR A 78 5.74 -1.37 21.84
CA TYR A 78 6.85 -2.20 22.35
C TYR A 78 7.57 -1.53 23.51
N LYS A 79 7.94 -0.24 23.38
CA LYS A 79 8.59 0.53 24.46
C LYS A 79 7.70 0.66 25.69
N ARG A 80 6.39 0.79 25.52
CA ARG A 80 5.44 0.88 26.65
C ARG A 80 5.47 -0.39 27.50
N ASP A 81 5.59 -1.55 26.86
CA ASP A 81 5.53 -2.83 27.54
C ASP A 81 6.90 -3.29 28.03
N MET A 82 7.97 -3.09 27.24
CA MET A 82 9.33 -3.55 27.53
C MET A 82 10.22 -2.49 28.18
N GLY A 83 9.78 -1.22 28.22
CA GLY A 83 10.51 -0.09 28.79
C GLY A 83 11.63 0.48 27.91
N THR A 84 12.03 -0.22 26.84
CA THR A 84 13.06 0.22 25.87
C THR A 84 12.65 -0.13 24.45
N TYR A 85 13.19 0.59 23.46
CA TYR A 85 13.13 0.17 22.06
C TYR A 85 14.02 -1.05 21.83
N PRO A 86 13.70 -1.89 20.82
CA PRO A 86 14.50 -3.06 20.50
C PRO A 86 15.90 -2.65 20.04
N VAL A 87 16.94 -3.25 20.62
CA VAL A 87 18.32 -2.92 20.29
C VAL A 87 18.72 -3.58 18.97
N SER A 88 19.09 -2.76 17.99
CA SER A 88 19.68 -3.23 16.73
C SER A 88 21.20 -3.26 16.84
N GLN A 89 21.84 -4.09 16.01
CA GLN A 89 23.30 -4.00 15.85
C GLN A 89 23.69 -2.69 15.17
N ASP A 90 24.85 -2.15 15.53
CA ASP A 90 25.36 -0.91 14.94
C ASP A 90 25.64 -1.11 13.45
N SER A 91 24.81 -0.48 12.63
CA SER A 91 24.89 -0.57 11.18
C SER A 91 24.72 0.81 10.55
N ALA A 92 25.77 1.28 9.88
CA ALA A 92 25.76 2.55 9.17
C ALA A 92 24.68 2.58 8.08
N SER A 93 24.38 1.45 7.45
CA SER A 93 23.34 1.33 6.42
C SER A 93 21.98 0.96 6.98
N GLY A 94 21.90 0.43 8.22
CA GLY A 94 20.67 -0.06 8.84
C GLY A 94 20.07 -1.29 8.15
N LEU A 95 20.87 -2.06 7.41
CA LEU A 95 20.42 -3.22 6.63
C LEU A 95 20.53 -4.55 7.39
N GLU A 96 19.82 -5.55 6.88
CA GLU A 96 19.72 -6.98 7.25
C GLU A 96 19.43 -7.23 8.74
N GLN A 97 20.44 -7.02 9.58
CA GLN A 97 20.39 -7.28 11.01
C GLN A 97 19.36 -6.38 11.69
N SER A 98 19.28 -5.12 11.28
CA SER A 98 18.31 -4.15 11.80
C SER A 98 16.88 -4.48 11.40
N SER A 99 16.65 -4.87 10.14
CA SER A 99 15.31 -5.27 9.68
C SER A 99 14.84 -6.55 10.37
N ARG A 100 15.76 -7.49 10.57
CA ARG A 100 15.50 -8.70 11.34
C ARG A 100 15.16 -8.38 12.80
N CYS A 101 15.89 -7.45 13.44
CA CYS A 101 15.61 -7.01 14.80
C CYS A 101 14.17 -6.47 14.93
N LEU A 102 13.72 -5.63 13.99
CA LEU A 102 12.34 -5.17 13.94
C LEU A 102 11.34 -6.33 13.86
N TYR A 103 11.57 -7.26 12.93
CA TYR A 103 10.69 -8.41 12.76
C TYR A 103 10.63 -9.28 14.02
N GLN A 104 11.77 -9.46 14.69
CA GLN A 104 11.86 -10.25 15.91
C GLN A 104 11.05 -9.62 17.04
N ALA A 105 11.33 -8.36 17.36
CA ALA A 105 10.71 -7.63 18.45
C ALA A 105 9.22 -7.35 18.24
N LEU A 106 8.81 -6.96 17.01
CA LEU A 106 7.44 -6.54 16.74
C LEU A 106 6.47 -7.71 16.48
N PHE A 107 6.97 -8.89 16.15
CA PHE A 107 6.16 -10.04 15.79
C PHE A 107 6.64 -11.38 16.36
N LEU A 108 7.88 -11.78 16.08
CA LEU A 108 8.34 -13.14 16.36
C LEU A 108 8.29 -13.49 17.84
N GLU A 109 8.74 -12.58 18.72
CA GLU A 109 8.78 -12.81 20.16
C GLU A 109 7.40 -13.04 20.77
N GLY A 110 6.42 -12.21 20.41
CA GLY A 110 5.02 -12.39 20.81
C GLY A 110 4.41 -13.67 20.23
N TYR A 111 4.77 -14.03 18.98
CA TYR A 111 4.36 -15.31 18.39
C TYR A 111 4.98 -16.50 19.14
N GLU A 112 6.26 -16.45 19.49
CA GLU A 112 6.94 -17.48 20.28
C GLU A 112 6.24 -17.64 21.62
N TYR A 113 5.99 -16.54 22.33
CA TYR A 113 5.31 -16.54 23.63
C TYR A 113 3.92 -17.19 23.56
N GLY A 114 3.10 -16.81 22.58
CA GLY A 114 1.76 -17.39 22.40
C GLY A 114 1.73 -18.88 22.08
N ASN A 115 2.86 -19.45 21.62
CA ASN A 115 3.01 -20.88 21.35
C ASN A 115 3.71 -21.66 22.48
N GLN A 116 4.18 -20.98 23.52
CA GLN A 116 4.74 -21.64 24.70
C GLN A 116 3.61 -22.17 25.60
N ALA A 117 3.61 -23.48 25.84
CA ALA A 117 2.68 -24.08 26.81
C ALA A 117 3.01 -23.71 28.27
N SER A 118 4.30 -23.50 28.56
CA SER A 118 4.82 -23.09 29.87
C SER A 118 5.99 -22.11 29.68
N PRO A 119 5.74 -20.80 29.61
CA PRO A 119 6.80 -19.82 29.46
C PRO A 119 7.74 -19.79 30.70
N PRO A 120 9.05 -19.57 30.51
CA PRO A 120 10.00 -19.33 31.60
C PRO A 120 9.55 -18.23 32.56
N GLU A 121 9.90 -18.36 33.84
CA GLU A 121 9.58 -17.39 34.89
C GLU A 121 10.24 -16.02 34.65
N SER A 122 11.43 -15.99 34.05
CA SER A 122 12.16 -14.78 33.64
C SER A 122 12.16 -14.62 32.11
N TRP A 123 11.00 -14.26 31.54
CA TRP A 123 10.89 -13.96 30.11
C TRP A 123 11.26 -12.50 29.82
N GLU A 124 12.41 -12.28 29.20
CA GLU A 124 12.94 -10.93 28.90
C GLU A 124 12.56 -10.43 27.49
N LYS A 125 11.64 -11.11 26.81
CA LYS A 125 11.21 -10.81 25.44
C LYS A 125 9.78 -10.29 25.41
N ALA A 126 9.34 -9.75 24.28
CA ALA A 126 7.95 -9.37 24.10
C ALA A 126 6.99 -10.57 24.27
N THR A 127 5.87 -10.32 24.92
CA THR A 127 4.79 -11.30 25.15
C THR A 127 3.60 -11.09 24.21
N THR A 128 3.55 -9.93 23.54
CA THR A 128 2.44 -9.50 22.68
C THR A 128 2.93 -9.31 21.24
N ILE A 129 2.06 -9.56 20.27
CA ILE A 129 2.29 -9.22 18.86
C ILE A 129 1.87 -7.76 18.65
N TYR A 130 2.83 -6.87 18.37
CA TYR A 130 2.55 -5.43 18.16
C TYR A 130 2.10 -5.14 16.73
N VAL A 131 2.72 -5.81 15.74
CA VAL A 131 2.40 -5.61 14.33
C VAL A 131 1.94 -6.91 13.68
N GLY A 132 0.62 -7.10 13.63
CA GLY A 132 0.00 -8.29 12.99
C GLY A 132 0.29 -8.39 11.48
N ALA A 133 0.64 -7.28 10.84
CA ALA A 133 0.99 -7.21 9.41
C ALA A 133 2.23 -8.05 9.03
N LEU A 134 3.09 -8.32 10.02
CA LEU A 134 4.34 -9.05 9.85
C LEU A 134 4.15 -10.58 9.85
N ASN A 135 2.93 -11.07 10.02
CA ASN A 135 2.66 -12.50 10.07
C ASN A 135 2.91 -13.18 8.69
N PRO A 136 3.88 -14.11 8.58
CA PRO A 136 4.22 -14.75 7.30
C PRO A 136 3.35 -15.96 6.95
N VAL A 137 2.52 -16.47 7.86
CA VAL A 137 1.81 -17.76 7.71
C VAL A 137 0.30 -17.58 7.44
N GLY A 138 -0.33 -16.52 7.95
CA GLY A 138 -1.80 -16.38 7.93
C GLY A 138 -2.37 -15.19 7.13
N ASN A 139 -1.77 -14.00 7.27
CA ASN A 139 -2.27 -12.76 6.64
C ASN A 139 -1.08 -11.91 6.17
N SER A 140 -0.28 -12.48 5.27
CA SER A 140 0.90 -11.81 4.76
C SER A 140 0.48 -10.64 3.88
N MET A 141 0.58 -9.40 4.37
CA MET A 141 0.45 -8.19 3.56
C MET A 141 1.61 -8.00 2.55
N GLY A 142 2.46 -9.03 2.38
CA GLY A 142 3.63 -9.02 1.52
C GLY A 142 4.85 -8.36 2.14
N TRP A 143 4.78 -7.95 3.41
CA TRP A 143 5.90 -7.27 4.09
C TRP A 143 6.98 -8.26 4.52
N VAL A 144 6.67 -9.55 4.61
CA VAL A 144 7.64 -10.59 4.97
C VAL A 144 7.48 -11.74 3.97
N THR A 145 8.57 -12.46 3.70
CA THR A 145 8.52 -13.66 2.85
C THR A 145 7.51 -14.66 3.41
N VAL A 146 6.48 -14.96 2.61
CA VAL A 146 5.37 -15.83 3.00
C VAL A 146 5.88 -17.26 3.17
N VAL A 147 5.49 -17.91 4.26
CA VAL A 147 5.76 -19.33 4.52
C VAL A 147 4.46 -20.10 4.42
N ARG A 148 4.40 -21.13 3.57
CA ARG A 148 3.20 -21.92 3.30
C ARG A 148 3.39 -23.38 3.70
N GLY A 149 2.37 -23.97 4.30
CA GLY A 149 2.30 -25.41 4.59
C GLY A 149 1.69 -25.72 5.97
N PRO A 150 1.24 -26.97 6.20
CA PRO A 150 0.81 -27.43 7.52
C PRO A 150 1.99 -27.33 8.51
N GLY A 151 1.78 -26.67 9.65
CA GLY A 151 2.83 -26.48 10.65
C GLY A 151 3.92 -25.48 10.24
N ALA A 152 3.65 -24.59 9.26
CA ALA A 152 4.56 -23.51 8.90
C ALA A 152 4.91 -22.65 10.12
N VAL A 153 6.20 -22.55 10.42
CA VAL A 153 6.74 -21.72 11.50
C VAL A 153 7.35 -20.46 10.90
N PRO A 154 7.10 -19.27 11.46
CA PRO A 154 7.74 -18.03 11.04
C PRO A 154 9.27 -18.11 11.15
N PRO A 155 10.04 -17.79 10.10
CA PRO A 155 11.49 -17.91 10.12
C PRO A 155 12.09 -16.77 10.94
N PRO A 156 13.11 -17.02 11.78
CA PRO A 156 13.69 -15.97 12.63
C PRO A 156 14.53 -14.96 11.84
N SER A 157 14.92 -15.30 10.61
CA SER A 157 15.68 -14.46 9.67
C SER A 157 14.80 -13.69 8.69
N ALA A 158 13.50 -13.58 8.95
CA ALA A 158 12.62 -12.81 8.09
C ALA A 158 12.99 -11.32 8.15
N VAL A 159 12.99 -10.69 6.98
CA VAL A 159 13.21 -9.25 6.81
C VAL A 159 11.91 -8.56 6.46
N VAL A 160 11.70 -7.36 6.98
CA VAL A 160 10.52 -6.54 6.70
C VAL A 160 10.79 -5.75 5.42
N ARG A 161 10.02 -6.02 4.37
CA ARG A 161 10.12 -5.42 3.04
C ARG A 161 9.19 -4.24 2.88
N ASP A 162 9.72 -3.20 2.23
CA ASP A 162 9.01 -2.05 1.72
C ASP A 162 8.30 -2.36 0.38
N PRO A 163 7.49 -1.43 -0.16
CA PRO A 163 6.74 -1.64 -1.40
C PRO A 163 7.62 -1.79 -2.65
N TRP A 164 8.90 -1.41 -2.57
CA TRP A 164 9.88 -1.57 -3.66
C TRP A 164 10.65 -2.89 -3.56
N GLY A 165 10.40 -3.68 -2.51
CA GLY A 165 10.98 -5.01 -2.31
C GLY A 165 12.29 -5.02 -1.52
N THR A 166 12.78 -3.83 -1.16
CA THR A 166 13.95 -3.65 -0.28
C THR A 166 13.49 -3.70 1.17
N GLU A 167 14.41 -3.94 2.10
CA GLU A 167 14.06 -4.01 3.50
C GLU A 167 13.96 -2.63 4.15
N TYR A 168 13.07 -2.51 5.13
CA TYR A 168 13.09 -1.37 6.06
C TYR A 168 14.38 -1.37 6.85
N ARG A 169 14.92 -0.17 7.02
CA ARG A 169 16.15 0.08 7.75
C ARG A 169 15.83 0.66 9.12
N TYR A 170 16.56 0.21 10.12
CA TYR A 170 16.35 0.59 11.51
C TYR A 170 17.66 0.81 12.25
N ARG A 171 17.66 1.76 13.17
CA ARG A 171 18.71 1.91 14.18
C ARG A 171 18.11 2.33 15.51
N SER A 172 18.50 1.64 16.57
CA SER A 172 18.21 2.02 17.94
C SER A 172 19.19 3.08 18.43
N ALA A 173 18.72 4.04 19.25
CA ALA A 173 19.57 5.07 19.85
C ALA A 173 20.57 4.53 20.88
N ILE A 174 20.38 3.29 21.33
CA ILE A 174 21.32 2.57 22.16
C ILE A 174 21.83 1.33 21.43
N ASP A 175 23.09 0.99 21.63
CA ASP A 175 23.70 -0.25 21.16
C ASP A 175 23.36 -1.42 22.09
N ALA A 176 23.82 -2.63 21.75
CA ALA A 176 23.65 -3.82 22.58
C ALA A 176 24.33 -3.73 23.96
N SER A 177 25.24 -2.77 24.16
CA SER A 177 25.94 -2.49 25.41
C SER A 177 25.24 -1.42 26.26
N GLY A 178 24.12 -0.88 25.79
CA GLY A 178 23.39 0.22 26.43
C GLY A 178 24.07 1.59 26.28
N GLN A 179 25.05 1.72 25.40
CA GLN A 179 25.71 2.99 25.08
C GLN A 179 24.98 3.70 23.93
N PRO A 180 25.04 5.04 23.85
CA PRO A 180 24.45 5.78 22.75
C PRO A 180 25.05 5.37 21.40
N ASN A 181 24.20 5.09 20.43
CA ASN A 181 24.62 4.77 19.08
C ASN A 181 25.07 6.07 18.36
N PRO A 182 26.34 6.20 17.95
CA PRO A 182 26.81 7.41 17.27
C PRO A 182 26.24 7.58 15.86
N GLN A 183 25.62 6.54 15.29
CA GLN A 183 25.04 6.53 13.95
C GLN A 183 23.55 6.88 13.94
N THR A 184 22.90 6.97 15.11
CA THR A 184 21.52 7.43 15.18
C THR A 184 21.43 8.95 15.11
N ILE A 185 20.50 9.40 14.28
CA ILE A 185 20.23 10.83 14.05
C ILE A 185 19.19 11.32 15.04
N ASN A 186 18.16 10.51 15.30
CA ASN A 186 17.18 10.77 16.35
C ASN A 186 17.64 10.28 17.73
N GLN A 187 17.03 10.86 18.78
CA GLN A 187 17.29 10.50 20.17
C GLN A 187 16.72 9.14 20.59
N ASP A 188 15.69 8.66 19.91
CA ASP A 188 14.96 7.43 20.25
C ASP A 188 15.34 6.29 19.29
N PHE A 189 15.03 6.46 18.01
CA PHE A 189 15.38 5.52 16.94
C PHE A 189 15.26 6.16 15.55
N ASP A 190 15.98 5.59 14.59
CA ASP A 190 15.85 5.89 13.18
C ASP A 190 15.13 4.74 12.47
N LEU A 191 14.14 5.06 11.64
CA LEU A 191 13.40 4.11 10.82
C LEU A 191 13.14 4.73 9.45
N TRP A 192 13.54 4.04 8.38
CA TRP A 192 13.36 4.53 7.02
C TRP A 192 13.31 3.42 5.96
N SER A 193 12.78 3.78 4.79
CA SER A 193 12.89 3.02 3.54
C SER A 193 13.75 3.81 2.56
N SER A 194 14.60 3.10 1.80
CA SER A 194 15.51 3.67 0.80
C SER A 194 14.86 3.90 -0.57
N GLY A 195 13.53 3.97 -0.62
CA GLY A 195 12.80 4.30 -1.84
C GLY A 195 13.02 3.34 -3.03
N PRO A 196 12.63 3.78 -4.24
CA PRO A 196 12.80 3.02 -5.49
C PRO A 196 14.24 2.87 -5.98
N ASP A 197 15.18 3.72 -5.55
CA ASP A 197 16.57 3.65 -6.03
C ASP A 197 17.46 2.71 -5.21
N TYR A 198 16.96 2.28 -4.03
CA TYR A 198 17.60 1.38 -3.07
C TYR A 198 18.87 1.95 -2.42
N ARG A 199 19.15 3.22 -2.64
CA ARG A 199 20.30 3.93 -2.10
C ARG A 199 19.83 4.81 -0.96
N SER A 200 20.71 4.97 0.01
CA SER A 200 20.45 5.83 1.15
C SER A 200 21.78 6.05 1.84
N VAL A 201 22.10 7.32 2.06
CA VAL A 201 23.28 7.82 2.78
C VAL A 201 22.78 8.57 4.02
N PRO A 202 22.23 7.86 5.01
CA PRO A 202 21.54 8.46 6.16
C PRO A 202 22.43 9.40 6.97
N GLY A 203 23.74 9.13 7.06
CA GLY A 203 24.71 10.01 7.72
C GLY A 203 24.93 11.37 7.05
N SER A 204 24.41 11.57 5.83
CA SER A 204 24.48 12.82 5.07
C SER A 204 23.06 13.23 4.63
N PRO A 205 22.27 13.93 5.47
CA PRO A 205 20.85 14.14 5.22
C PRO A 205 20.51 14.87 3.91
N SER A 206 21.46 15.63 3.36
CA SER A 206 21.35 16.38 2.11
C SER A 206 21.86 15.63 0.86
N ASP A 207 22.29 14.38 1.01
CA ASP A 207 22.77 13.57 -0.11
C ASP A 207 21.66 13.38 -1.16
N PRO A 208 21.96 13.52 -2.47
CA PRO A 208 20.99 13.27 -3.54
C PRO A 208 20.32 11.90 -3.48
N ASP A 209 21.03 10.88 -2.98
CA ASP A 209 20.54 9.51 -2.82
C ASP A 209 19.50 9.38 -1.68
N ASN A 210 19.25 10.43 -0.89
CA ASN A 210 18.23 10.43 0.17
C ASN A 210 16.92 11.11 -0.24
N LYS A 211 16.78 11.58 -1.48
CA LYS A 211 15.64 12.42 -1.89
C LYS A 211 14.32 11.66 -1.95
N ASP A 212 14.38 10.37 -2.25
CA ASP A 212 13.26 9.45 -2.31
C ASP A 212 13.09 8.60 -1.05
N ASP A 213 13.99 8.78 -0.06
CA ASP A 213 13.87 8.14 1.25
C ASP A 213 12.60 8.59 1.98
N ILE A 214 11.92 7.62 2.58
CA ILE A 214 10.80 7.87 3.49
C ILE A 214 11.27 7.52 4.89
N ARG A 215 11.45 8.54 5.73
CA ARG A 215 12.16 8.45 7.02
C ARG A 215 11.43 9.16 8.15
N ASN A 216 11.68 8.74 9.39
CA ASN A 216 11.20 9.38 10.62
C ASN A 216 12.16 10.46 11.18
N PHE A 217 13.29 10.74 10.51
CA PHE A 217 14.27 11.77 10.91
C PHE A 217 14.44 12.84 9.81
N SER A 218 14.83 14.04 10.25
CA SER A 218 14.90 15.25 9.42
C SER A 218 16.17 15.39 8.55
N PRO A 219 16.14 16.27 7.51
CA PRO A 219 14.98 17.06 7.09
C PRO A 219 14.17 16.36 5.98
N PRO A 220 12.86 16.63 5.88
CA PRO A 220 12.03 16.19 4.76
C PRO A 220 12.57 16.75 3.43
N PRO A 221 12.34 16.08 2.28
CA PRO A 221 12.70 16.63 0.97
C PRO A 221 12.02 18.00 0.78
N ALA A 222 12.82 19.00 0.46
CA ALA A 222 12.45 20.42 0.47
C ALA A 222 11.42 20.84 -0.61
N ASP A 223 10.88 19.90 -1.38
CA ASP A 223 10.10 20.17 -2.60
C ASP A 223 8.82 19.34 -2.79
N SER A 224 8.38 18.57 -1.80
CA SER A 224 7.05 17.95 -1.85
C SER A 224 6.21 18.40 -0.65
N GLY A 225 5.27 19.32 -0.91
CA GLY A 225 4.31 19.90 0.07
C GLY A 225 3.30 18.90 0.64
N THR A 226 3.73 17.68 0.95
CA THR A 226 2.94 16.64 1.60
C THR A 226 3.64 16.31 2.91
N ALA A 227 3.44 17.18 3.90
CA ALA A 227 3.66 16.78 5.28
C ALA A 227 2.81 15.54 5.53
N LEU A 228 3.43 14.47 6.05
CA LEU A 228 2.70 13.32 6.55
C LEU A 228 1.59 13.80 7.50
N PRO A 229 0.36 13.28 7.42
CA PRO A 229 -0.62 13.54 8.45
C PRO A 229 -0.07 12.98 9.76
N GLN A 230 0.34 13.88 10.65
CA GLN A 230 0.61 13.56 12.04
C GLN A 230 -0.64 12.84 12.59
N PRO A 231 -0.51 11.72 13.34
CA PRO A 231 -1.64 11.21 14.08
C PRO A 231 -2.16 12.33 14.99
N LEU A 232 -3.47 12.56 14.96
CA LEU A 232 -4.15 13.65 15.68
C LEU A 232 -3.88 13.59 17.19
N ALA A 233 -2.77 14.18 17.62
CA ALA A 233 -2.49 14.45 19.01
C ALA A 233 -3.39 15.63 19.46
N GLY A 234 -4.63 15.32 19.88
CA GLY A 234 -5.46 16.30 20.58
C GLY A 234 -6.96 16.22 20.34
N VAL A 235 -7.63 15.11 20.68
CA VAL A 235 -9.11 15.09 20.88
C VAL A 235 -9.53 14.33 22.15
N PHE A 236 -8.63 14.11 23.11
CA PHE A 236 -9.03 13.67 24.46
C PHE A 236 -8.17 14.33 25.53
N SER A 237 -8.32 15.64 25.69
CA SER A 237 -7.98 16.32 26.95
C SER A 237 -9.28 16.50 27.73
N GLY A 238 -9.39 15.73 28.82
CA GLY A 238 -10.56 15.70 29.68
C GLY A 238 -10.87 17.07 30.27
N LYS A 239 -12.08 17.56 30.03
CA LYS A 239 -12.73 18.47 30.97
C LYS A 239 -13.15 17.64 32.18
N ALA A 240 -12.34 17.72 33.23
CA ALA A 240 -12.80 17.46 34.59
C ALA A 240 -13.97 18.42 34.87
N LEU A 241 -15.19 17.88 34.90
CA LEU A 241 -16.35 18.56 35.46
C LEU A 241 -16.32 18.32 36.97
N ASP A 242 -15.85 19.35 37.66
CA ASP A 242 -15.93 19.52 39.10
C ASP A 242 -17.43 19.68 39.47
N PHE A 243 -18.00 18.67 40.12
CA PHE A 243 -19.34 18.73 40.70
C PHE A 243 -19.20 19.13 42.17
N ARG A 244 -19.53 20.38 42.46
CA ARG A 244 -20.02 20.80 43.78
C ARG A 244 -21.53 20.68 43.83
#